data_AF-A0A1I0KGL2-F1
#
_entry.id   AF-A0A1I0KGL2-F1
#
_cell.length_a   1.000
_cell.length_b   1.000
_cell.length_c   1.000
_cell.angle_alpha   90.00
_cell.angle_beta   90.00
_cell.angle_gamma   90.00
#
_symmetry.space_group_name_H-M   'P 1'
#
loop_
_entity.id
_entity.type
_entity.pdbx_description
1 polymer ?
#
loop_
_entity_poly.entity_id
_entity_poly.type
_entity_poly.pdbx_seq_one_letter_code
_entity_poly.pdbx_strand_id
1 'polypeptide(L)'
;MAKNILIVVTSASEIHSGKKTGLWLTEFAEPYVEFSKAGYAVTVASPLGGRTPIDPGSLNDELSPELLATQAHLENTVPLNEVTGKDYDAILLPGGHGTMFDFPDNAKLQELLRTFFEAGKIVAAVCHGPAGLVNAKLSDGRYLVEGKRITAFTDSEEHAAGLAASMPFLLESKLREAGPVFIAHPDWSDHVEIDGNLITGQNPQSTLQVAKEIIAKLG
;
A
#
# COMPACT_ATOMS: atom_id res chain seq x y z
N MET A 1 -13.83 -1.38 22.13
CA MET A 1 -12.40 -1.00 22.12
C MET A 1 -12.12 -0.39 20.76
N ALA A 2 -11.30 0.65 20.68
CA ALA A 2 -10.93 1.25 19.39
C ALA A 2 -10.22 0.20 18.52
N LYS A 3 -10.52 0.18 17.22
CA LYS A 3 -9.83 -0.67 16.25
C LYS A 3 -8.46 -0.08 15.96
N ASN A 4 -7.48 -0.96 15.72
CA ASN A 4 -6.10 -0.58 15.46
C ASN A 4 -5.75 -0.86 13.99
N ILE A 5 -5.25 0.14 13.27
CA ILE A 5 -4.84 0.02 11.87
C ILE A 5 -3.33 0.23 11.77
N LEU A 6 -2.66 -0.69 11.07
CA LEU A 6 -1.27 -0.55 10.67
C LEU A 6 -1.20 0.00 9.26
N ILE A 7 -0.58 1.15 9.06
CA ILE A 7 -0.23 1.65 7.73
C ILE A 7 1.28 1.45 7.53
N VAL A 8 1.67 0.69 6.50
CA VAL A 8 3.08 0.47 6.17
C VAL A 8 3.44 1.25 4.91
N VAL A 9 4.35 2.21 5.04
CA VAL A 9 4.82 3.09 3.96
C VAL A 9 6.27 2.75 3.58
N THR A 10 6.71 3.12 2.38
CA THR A 10 8.07 2.86 1.89
C THR A 10 9.13 3.66 2.66
N SER A 11 10.35 3.14 2.71
CA SER A 11 11.57 3.87 3.12
C SER A 11 12.47 4.22 1.93
N ALA A 12 12.16 3.74 0.72
CA ALA A 12 12.96 3.99 -0.48
C ALA A 12 12.71 5.39 -1.06
N SER A 13 13.79 6.10 -1.40
CA SER A 13 13.73 7.52 -1.83
C SER A 13 14.19 7.77 -3.26
N GLU A 14 14.62 6.74 -3.98
CA GLU A 14 15.22 6.86 -5.31
C GLU A 14 14.85 5.70 -6.23
N ILE A 15 14.61 6.03 -7.49
CA ILE A 15 14.55 5.11 -8.63
C ILE A 15 15.98 4.96 -9.18
N HIS A 16 16.30 3.79 -9.76
CA HIS A 16 17.56 3.58 -10.46
C HIS A 16 17.78 4.72 -11.49
N SER A 17 18.96 5.37 -11.44
CA SER A 17 19.33 6.63 -12.13
C SER A 17 19.25 7.93 -11.28
N GLY A 18 19.02 7.84 -9.97
CA GLY A 18 19.05 9.00 -9.05
C GLY A 18 17.82 9.91 -9.12
N LYS A 19 16.77 9.49 -9.83
CA LYS A 19 15.46 10.16 -9.82
C LYS A 19 14.82 9.94 -8.45
N LYS A 20 14.44 11.01 -7.76
CA LYS A 20 13.78 10.94 -6.45
C LYS A 20 12.39 10.32 -6.57
N THR A 21 12.02 9.55 -5.55
CA THR A 21 10.67 9.00 -5.35
C THR A 21 10.41 8.85 -3.84
N GLY A 22 9.31 8.20 -3.48
CA GLY A 22 8.96 7.86 -2.12
C GLY A 22 7.52 7.36 -2.06
N LEU A 23 6.89 7.61 -0.92
CA LEU A 23 5.47 7.47 -0.71
C LEU A 23 4.69 8.48 -1.55
N TRP A 24 3.61 8.04 -2.20
CA TRP A 24 2.64 8.98 -2.77
C TRP A 24 1.74 9.54 -1.66
N LEU A 25 1.86 10.84 -1.35
CA LEU A 25 1.35 11.40 -0.09
C LEU A 25 -0.15 11.17 0.13
N THR A 26 -1.01 11.38 -0.88
CA THR A 26 -2.47 11.23 -0.71
C THR A 26 -2.87 9.80 -0.37
N GLU A 27 -2.12 8.80 -0.85
CA GLU A 27 -2.36 7.38 -0.58
C GLU A 27 -2.17 7.01 0.89
N PHE A 28 -1.43 7.83 1.65
CA PHE A 28 -1.30 7.75 3.11
C PHE A 28 -2.20 8.75 3.83
N ALA A 29 -2.21 10.01 3.37
CA ALA A 29 -2.83 11.11 4.07
C ALA A 29 -4.35 10.98 4.11
N GLU A 30 -4.99 10.59 3.01
CA GLU A 30 -6.45 10.43 2.97
C GLU A 30 -6.90 9.29 3.89
N PRO A 31 -6.33 8.07 3.83
CA PRO A 31 -6.72 7.00 4.76
C PRO A 31 -6.41 7.37 6.21
N TYR A 32 -5.27 7.99 6.50
CA TYR A 32 -4.91 8.41 7.86
C TYR A 32 -5.97 9.34 8.47
N VAL A 33 -6.40 10.34 7.71
CA VAL A 33 -7.45 11.29 8.12
C VAL A 33 -8.79 10.57 8.32
N GLU A 34 -9.21 9.73 7.38
CA GLU A 34 -10.48 9.01 7.49
C GLU A 34 -10.51 8.03 8.66
N PHE A 35 -9.43 7.28 8.90
CA PHE A 35 -9.31 6.40 10.06
C PHE A 35 -9.31 7.17 11.39
N SER A 36 -8.64 8.32 11.43
CA SER A 36 -8.64 9.20 12.62
C SER A 36 -10.04 9.74 12.90
N LYS A 37 -10.77 10.18 11.85
CA LYS A 37 -12.17 10.64 11.95
C LYS A 37 -13.11 9.52 12.40
N ALA A 38 -12.85 8.28 11.99
CA ALA A 38 -13.58 7.09 12.44
C ALA A 38 -13.23 6.64 13.88
N GLY A 39 -12.27 7.30 14.54
CA GLY A 39 -11.87 6.99 15.92
C GLY A 39 -10.97 5.74 16.05
N TYR A 40 -10.31 5.34 14.96
CA TYR A 40 -9.35 4.24 14.97
C TYR A 40 -7.97 4.71 15.39
N ALA A 41 -7.23 3.85 16.09
CA ALA A 41 -5.83 4.11 16.40
C ALA A 41 -4.97 3.68 15.21
N VAL A 42 -4.16 4.61 14.69
CA VAL A 42 -3.30 4.38 13.52
C VAL A 42 -1.85 4.30 13.96
N THR A 43 -1.18 3.19 13.62
CA THR A 43 0.29 3.09 13.69
C THR A 43 0.85 3.21 12.28
N VAL A 44 1.83 4.09 12.12
CA VAL A 44 2.57 4.25 10.85
C VAL A 44 3.92 3.57 11.00
N ALA A 45 4.21 2.60 10.14
CA ALA A 45 5.46 1.86 10.11
C ALA A 45 6.11 1.95 8.72
N SER A 46 7.42 1.73 8.66
CA SER A 46 8.14 1.61 7.39
C SER A 46 9.25 0.56 7.51
N PRO A 47 9.76 -0.01 6.40
CA PRO A 47 10.83 -0.99 6.42
C PRO A 47 12.01 -0.64 7.32
N LEU A 48 12.46 0.62 7.31
CA LEU A 48 13.60 1.11 8.09
C LEU A 48 13.21 1.89 9.35
N GLY A 49 11.93 2.26 9.51
CA GLY A 49 11.48 3.20 10.54
C GLY A 49 11.99 4.62 10.28
N GLY A 50 11.72 5.53 11.22
CA GLY A 50 12.15 6.92 11.12
C GLY A 50 11.43 7.65 9.97
N ARG A 51 12.17 8.53 9.28
CA ARG A 51 11.61 9.41 8.25
C ARG A 51 11.32 8.67 6.94
N THR A 52 10.06 8.69 6.52
CA THR A 52 9.62 8.20 5.21
C THR A 52 9.80 9.27 4.14
N PRO A 53 10.48 8.99 3.01
CA PRO A 53 10.55 9.90 1.88
C PRO A 53 9.19 10.04 1.19
N ILE A 54 8.85 11.26 0.77
CA ILE A 54 7.64 11.56 0.00
C ILE A 54 8.06 11.76 -1.46
N ASP A 55 7.31 11.15 -2.39
CA ASP A 55 7.51 11.37 -3.82
C ASP A 55 7.21 12.84 -4.16
N PRO A 56 8.15 13.60 -4.72
CA PRO A 56 7.92 15.00 -5.08
C PRO A 56 6.74 15.21 -6.03
N GLY A 57 6.42 14.24 -6.89
CA GLY A 57 5.29 14.28 -7.81
C GLY A 57 3.93 14.18 -7.13
N SER A 58 3.90 13.73 -5.86
CA SER A 58 2.68 13.66 -5.05
C SER A 58 2.36 14.95 -4.30
N LEU A 59 3.26 15.95 -4.36
CA LEU A 59 3.07 17.26 -3.75
C LEU A 59 2.59 18.26 -4.80
N ASN A 60 1.43 18.87 -4.57
CA ASN A 60 0.88 19.92 -5.41
C ASN A 60 0.06 20.92 -4.59
N ASP A 61 -0.29 22.05 -5.21
CA ASP A 61 -1.02 23.15 -4.58
C ASP A 61 -2.51 22.82 -4.28
N GLU A 62 -3.03 21.70 -4.78
CA GLU A 62 -4.41 21.26 -4.53
C GLU A 62 -4.55 20.49 -3.21
N LEU A 63 -3.44 20.07 -2.59
CA LEU A 63 -3.44 19.39 -1.31
C LEU A 63 -3.97 20.31 -0.20
N SER A 64 -4.98 19.82 0.52
CA SER A 64 -5.53 20.56 1.66
C SER A 64 -4.50 20.68 2.79
N PRO A 65 -4.57 21.73 3.62
CA PRO A 65 -3.74 21.83 4.82
C PRO A 65 -3.89 20.63 5.78
N GLU A 66 -5.07 20.01 5.82
CA GLU A 66 -5.32 18.79 6.62
C GLU A 66 -4.46 17.62 6.12
N LEU A 67 -4.40 17.39 4.80
CA LEU A 67 -3.59 16.32 4.21
C LEU A 67 -2.08 16.61 4.36
N LEU A 68 -1.67 17.86 4.17
CA LEU A 68 -0.26 18.27 4.34
C LEU A 68 0.21 18.09 5.79
N ALA A 69 -0.66 18.34 6.78
CA ALA A 69 -0.32 18.17 8.19
C ALA A 69 0.00 16.72 8.56
N THR A 70 -0.49 15.73 7.80
CA THR A 70 -0.22 14.31 8.08
C THR A 70 1.24 13.93 7.89
N GLN A 71 2.04 14.74 7.18
CA GLN A 71 3.48 14.51 7.01
C GLN A 71 4.22 14.40 8.34
N ALA A 72 3.74 15.04 9.41
CA ALA A 72 4.32 14.91 10.74
C ALA A 72 4.36 13.45 11.24
N HIS A 73 3.42 12.61 10.80
CA HIS A 73 3.37 11.18 11.14
C HIS A 73 4.36 10.33 10.33
N LEU A 74 4.97 10.89 9.28
CA LEU A 74 5.97 10.24 8.44
C LEU A 74 7.40 10.50 8.91
N GLU A 75 7.61 11.43 9.85
CA GLU A 75 8.96 11.79 10.33
C GLU A 75 9.54 10.75 11.31
N ASN A 76 8.69 10.01 12.03
CA ASN A 76 9.10 9.04 13.05
C ASN A 76 8.25 7.76 12.97
N THR A 77 8.29 7.07 11.83
CA THR A 77 7.60 5.79 11.65
C THR A 77 8.23 4.67 12.48
N VAL A 78 7.40 3.72 12.92
CA VAL A 78 7.88 2.52 13.62
C VAL A 78 8.66 1.64 12.64
N PRO A 79 9.87 1.16 12.98
CA PRO A 79 10.58 0.21 12.12
C PRO A 79 9.81 -1.11 12.05
N LEU A 80 9.64 -1.65 10.84
CA LEU A 80 8.74 -2.77 10.60
C LEU A 80 9.11 -4.04 11.39
N ASN A 81 10.38 -4.21 11.74
CA ASN A 81 10.88 -5.32 12.56
C ASN A 81 10.40 -5.29 14.02
N GLU A 82 9.94 -4.15 14.53
CA GLU A 82 9.36 -4.00 15.87
C GLU A 82 7.84 -4.23 15.89
N VAL A 83 7.20 -4.34 14.72
CA VAL A 83 5.75 -4.51 14.60
C VAL A 83 5.33 -5.96 14.82
N THR A 84 4.31 -6.15 15.65
CA THR A 84 3.67 -7.46 15.88
C THR A 84 2.24 -7.46 15.31
N GLY A 85 1.97 -8.28 14.29
CA GLY A 85 0.69 -8.25 13.57
C GLY A 85 -0.56 -8.62 14.37
N LYS A 86 -0.40 -9.19 15.58
CA LYS A 86 -1.53 -9.55 16.44
C LYS A 86 -2.28 -8.33 17.00
N ASP A 87 -1.62 -7.18 17.10
CA ASP A 87 -2.12 -5.98 17.80
C ASP A 87 -3.05 -5.11 16.93
N TYR A 88 -3.19 -5.45 15.64
CA TYR A 88 -3.92 -4.67 14.64
C TYR A 88 -5.11 -5.44 14.08
N ASP A 89 -6.14 -4.74 13.61
CA ASP A 89 -7.31 -5.31 12.94
C ASP A 89 -7.20 -5.25 11.40
N ALA A 90 -6.39 -4.31 10.88
CA ALA A 90 -6.16 -4.13 9.44
C ALA A 90 -4.72 -3.66 9.15
N ILE A 91 -4.19 -4.07 7.99
CA ILE A 91 -2.97 -3.52 7.41
C ILE A 91 -3.29 -2.83 6.08
N LEU A 92 -2.78 -1.62 5.89
CA LEU A 92 -2.87 -0.87 4.63
C LEU A 92 -1.45 -0.60 4.09
N LEU A 93 -1.25 -0.86 2.81
CA LEU A 93 -0.04 -0.53 2.05
C LEU A 93 -0.33 0.59 1.03
N PRO A 94 -0.07 1.86 1.36
CA PRO A 94 0.01 2.93 0.37
C PRO A 94 1.14 2.66 -0.64
N GLY A 95 1.01 3.23 -1.83
CA GLY A 95 1.95 3.13 -2.93
C GLY A 95 2.91 4.31 -3.02
N GLY A 96 3.17 4.72 -4.26
CA GLY A 96 4.37 5.46 -4.66
C GLY A 96 5.48 4.50 -5.10
N HIS A 97 6.26 4.91 -6.11
CA HIS A 97 7.24 4.03 -6.76
C HIS A 97 8.34 3.52 -5.82
N GLY A 98 8.59 4.16 -4.68
CA GLY A 98 9.53 3.66 -3.67
C GLY A 98 9.22 2.22 -3.22
N THR A 99 7.94 1.88 -3.10
CA THR A 99 7.48 0.54 -2.70
C THR A 99 8.02 -0.58 -3.59
N MET A 100 8.25 -0.32 -4.88
CA MET A 100 8.79 -1.30 -5.83
C MET A 100 10.21 -1.76 -5.46
N PHE A 101 10.94 -0.99 -4.65
CA PHE A 101 12.33 -1.23 -4.31
C PHE A 101 12.54 -1.83 -2.92
N ASP A 102 11.57 -1.70 -2.01
CA ASP A 102 11.74 -2.13 -0.63
C ASP A 102 10.59 -2.97 -0.04
N PHE A 103 9.48 -3.15 -0.77
CA PHE A 103 8.39 -4.02 -0.32
C PHE A 103 8.51 -5.48 -0.81
N PRO A 104 8.79 -5.78 -2.09
CA PRO A 104 8.65 -7.14 -2.65
C PRO A 104 9.44 -8.20 -1.88
N ASP A 105 10.67 -7.89 -1.50
CA ASP A 105 11.60 -8.83 -0.86
C ASP A 105 11.73 -8.63 0.65
N ASN A 106 10.89 -7.78 1.25
CA ASN A 106 10.93 -7.55 2.69
C ASN A 106 10.31 -8.72 3.46
N ALA A 107 11.16 -9.57 4.03
CA ALA A 107 10.74 -10.77 4.77
C ALA A 107 9.77 -10.47 5.92
N LYS A 108 9.94 -9.34 6.62
CA LYS A 108 9.05 -8.98 7.73
C LYS A 108 7.67 -8.53 7.22
N LEU A 109 7.62 -7.77 6.13
CA LEU A 109 6.36 -7.41 5.49
C LEU A 109 5.60 -8.65 5.03
N GLN A 110 6.28 -9.60 4.38
CA GLN A 110 5.68 -10.87 3.95
C GLN A 110 5.15 -11.69 5.14
N GLU A 111 5.87 -11.73 6.27
CA GLU A 111 5.41 -12.38 7.51
C GLU A 111 4.14 -11.71 8.06
N LEU A 112 4.10 -10.38 8.12
CA LEU A 112 2.94 -9.62 8.57
C LEU A 112 1.74 -9.89 7.65
N LEU A 113 1.90 -9.76 6.33
CA LEU A 113 0.83 -10.00 5.37
C LEU A 113 0.23 -11.40 5.50
N ARG A 114 1.08 -12.43 5.62
CA ARG A 114 0.63 -13.81 5.91
C ARG A 114 -0.16 -13.87 7.22
N THR A 115 0.38 -13.28 8.29
CA THR A 115 -0.24 -13.30 9.62
C THR A 115 -1.62 -12.65 9.61
N PHE A 116 -1.77 -11.50 8.96
CA PHE A 116 -3.05 -10.81 8.85
C PHE A 116 -4.04 -11.65 8.03
N PHE A 117 -3.62 -12.12 6.87
CA PHE A 117 -4.48 -12.84 5.95
C PHE A 117 -4.98 -14.17 6.56
N GLU A 118 -4.10 -14.97 7.17
CA GLU A 118 -4.46 -16.24 7.79
C GLU A 118 -5.28 -16.07 9.07
N ALA A 119 -5.16 -14.93 9.76
CA ALA A 119 -6.02 -14.57 10.88
C ALA A 119 -7.38 -14.01 10.45
N GLY A 120 -7.65 -13.92 9.13
CA GLY A 120 -8.87 -13.33 8.60
C GLY A 120 -8.97 -11.82 8.84
N LYS A 121 -7.85 -11.13 9.03
CA LYS A 121 -7.78 -9.67 9.17
C LYS A 121 -7.77 -9.01 7.79
N ILE A 122 -8.04 -7.71 7.75
CA ILE A 122 -8.06 -6.95 6.50
C ILE A 122 -6.62 -6.73 6.04
N VAL A 123 -6.36 -7.07 4.78
CA VAL A 123 -5.14 -6.72 4.05
C VAL A 123 -5.56 -5.80 2.91
N ALA A 124 -5.04 -4.58 2.92
CA ALA A 124 -5.35 -3.58 1.92
C ALA A 124 -4.08 -3.00 1.28
N ALA A 125 -4.15 -2.68 -0.01
CA ALA A 125 -3.06 -2.03 -0.72
C ALA A 125 -3.60 -1.16 -1.87
N VAL A 126 -2.88 -0.11 -2.27
CA VAL A 126 -3.30 0.78 -3.37
C VAL A 126 -2.12 1.18 -4.24
N CYS A 127 -2.36 1.38 -5.55
CA CYS A 127 -1.36 1.83 -6.52
C CYS A 127 -0.17 0.85 -6.61
N HIS A 128 1.03 1.27 -6.19
CA HIS A 128 2.20 0.38 -6.09
C HIS A 128 2.32 -0.36 -4.76
N GLY A 129 1.50 -0.05 -3.76
CA GLY A 129 1.44 -0.79 -2.49
C GLY A 129 1.31 -2.33 -2.64
N PRO A 130 0.56 -2.85 -3.64
CA PRO A 130 0.53 -4.27 -3.98
C PRO A 130 1.90 -4.89 -4.32
N ALA A 131 2.97 -4.12 -4.51
CA ALA A 131 4.35 -4.62 -4.58
C ALA A 131 4.71 -5.50 -3.37
N GLY A 132 4.16 -5.20 -2.18
CA GLY A 132 4.31 -6.04 -0.99
C GLY A 132 3.64 -7.41 -1.09
N LEU A 133 2.70 -7.59 -2.01
CA LEU A 133 1.98 -8.86 -2.23
C LEU A 133 2.69 -9.79 -3.22
N VAL A 134 3.62 -9.27 -4.04
CA VAL A 134 4.28 -10.00 -5.14
C VAL A 134 4.90 -11.32 -4.68
N ASN A 135 5.63 -11.31 -3.56
CA ASN A 135 6.28 -12.50 -3.01
C ASN A 135 5.65 -12.97 -1.69
N ALA A 136 4.50 -12.41 -1.30
CA ALA A 136 3.81 -12.81 -0.08
C ALA A 136 3.19 -14.21 -0.25
N LYS A 137 3.61 -15.15 0.60
CA LYS A 137 3.14 -16.54 0.60
C LYS A 137 2.48 -16.91 1.92
N LEU A 138 1.46 -17.75 1.83
CA LEU A 138 0.79 -18.37 2.95
C LEU A 138 1.64 -19.49 3.56
N SER A 139 1.25 -19.99 4.73
CA SER A 139 1.94 -21.06 5.44
C SER A 139 1.97 -22.38 4.66
N ASP A 140 1.03 -22.57 3.72
CA ASP A 140 0.99 -23.72 2.80
C ASP A 140 1.87 -23.55 1.55
N GLY A 141 2.56 -22.40 1.41
CA GLY A 141 3.48 -22.11 0.31
C GLY A 141 2.84 -21.50 -0.94
N ARG A 142 1.50 -21.39 -1.01
CA ARG A 142 0.80 -20.68 -2.09
C ARG A 142 0.99 -19.17 -1.97
N TYR A 143 0.90 -18.48 -3.10
CA TYR A 143 0.88 -17.02 -3.07
C TYR A 143 -0.40 -16.53 -2.42
N LEU A 144 -0.31 -15.46 -1.61
CA LEU A 144 -1.47 -14.89 -0.92
C LEU A 144 -2.56 -14.46 -1.91
N VAL A 145 -2.14 -13.96 -3.08
CA VAL A 145 -3.03 -13.47 -4.14
C VAL A 145 -3.52 -14.59 -5.09
N GLU A 146 -3.06 -15.83 -4.95
CA GLU A 146 -3.41 -16.92 -5.85
C GLU A 146 -4.93 -17.16 -5.88
N GLY A 147 -5.54 -17.06 -7.07
CA GLY A 147 -6.98 -17.21 -7.28
C GLY A 147 -7.84 -16.07 -6.72
N LYS A 148 -7.25 -14.97 -6.25
CA LYS A 148 -7.96 -13.79 -5.73
C LYS A 148 -8.22 -12.75 -6.79
N ARG A 149 -9.35 -12.05 -6.67
CA ARG A 149 -9.59 -10.82 -7.44
C ARG A 149 -8.78 -9.68 -6.83
N ILE A 150 -7.94 -9.06 -7.64
CA ILE A 150 -7.12 -7.92 -7.24
C ILE A 150 -7.03 -6.90 -8.37
N THR A 151 -6.61 -5.69 -8.03
CA THR A 151 -6.10 -4.67 -8.95
C THR A 151 -4.81 -4.08 -8.36
N ALA A 152 -4.09 -3.29 -9.15
CA ALA A 152 -2.89 -2.55 -8.76
C ALA A 152 -2.59 -1.52 -9.86
N PHE A 153 -1.56 -0.69 -9.68
CA PHE A 153 -1.11 0.20 -10.74
C PHE A 153 -0.79 -0.62 -12.00
N THR A 154 -1.43 -0.26 -13.10
CA THR A 154 -1.43 -1.06 -14.32
C THR A 154 -0.14 -0.86 -15.11
N ASP A 155 0.18 -1.83 -15.97
CA ASP A 155 1.31 -1.69 -16.89
C ASP A 155 1.08 -0.48 -17.83
N SER A 156 -0.17 -0.20 -18.24
CA SER A 156 -0.52 0.97 -19.05
C SER A 156 -0.27 2.30 -18.33
N GLU A 157 -0.68 2.41 -17.07
CA GLU A 157 -0.42 3.59 -16.24
C GLU A 157 1.10 3.79 -16.02
N GLU A 158 1.86 2.71 -15.85
CA GLU A 158 3.34 2.77 -15.70
C GLU A 158 4.03 3.26 -16.99
N HIS A 159 3.55 2.81 -18.15
CA HIS A 159 4.00 3.31 -19.44
C HIS A 159 3.61 4.78 -19.65
N ALA A 160 2.39 5.17 -19.29
CA ALA A 160 1.92 6.55 -19.37
C ALA A 160 2.70 7.49 -18.45
N ALA A 161 3.11 7.01 -17.27
CA ALA A 161 3.99 7.74 -16.33
C ALA A 161 5.45 7.84 -16.83
N GLY A 162 5.82 7.12 -17.89
CA GLY A 162 7.17 7.15 -18.46
C GLY A 162 8.23 6.49 -17.56
N LEU A 163 7.82 5.64 -16.63
CA LEU A 163 8.69 5.02 -15.62
C LEU A 163 8.87 3.51 -15.80
N ALA A 164 8.12 2.90 -16.72
CA ALA A 164 8.18 1.46 -17.02
C ALA A 164 9.60 0.89 -17.17
N ALA A 165 10.49 1.59 -17.91
CA ALA A 165 11.86 1.14 -18.13
C ALA A 165 12.79 1.33 -16.91
N SER A 166 12.36 2.09 -15.91
CA SER A 166 13.11 2.38 -14.69
C SER A 166 12.69 1.50 -13.51
N MET A 167 11.61 0.73 -13.65
CA MET A 167 11.12 -0.18 -12.61
C MET A 167 11.90 -1.50 -12.60
N PRO A 168 12.09 -2.14 -11.43
CA PRO A 168 12.74 -3.44 -11.34
C PRO A 168 11.92 -4.55 -12.04
N PHE A 169 10.61 -4.36 -12.13
CA PHE A 169 9.64 -5.15 -12.86
C PHE A 169 8.36 -4.31 -13.03
N LEU A 170 7.47 -4.68 -13.94
CA LEU A 170 6.14 -4.08 -14.03
C LEU A 170 5.17 -4.77 -13.06
N LEU A 171 4.48 -3.99 -12.22
CA LEU A 171 3.75 -4.52 -11.07
C LEU A 171 2.59 -5.43 -11.46
N GLU A 172 1.73 -5.00 -12.39
CA GLU A 172 0.60 -5.82 -12.86
C GLU A 172 1.12 -7.12 -13.48
N SER A 173 2.05 -7.04 -14.44
CA SER A 173 2.66 -8.21 -15.06
C SER A 173 3.21 -9.18 -14.01
N LYS A 174 3.92 -8.66 -13.01
CA LYS A 174 4.55 -9.49 -11.97
C LYS A 174 3.52 -10.13 -11.04
N LEU A 175 2.47 -9.41 -10.65
CA LEU A 175 1.38 -9.97 -9.83
C LEU A 175 0.64 -11.08 -10.58
N ARG A 176 0.42 -10.95 -11.89
CA ARG A 176 -0.24 -11.98 -12.71
C ARG A 176 0.52 -13.33 -12.68
N GLU A 177 1.84 -13.32 -12.53
CA GLU A 177 2.64 -14.55 -12.38
C GLU A 177 2.27 -15.36 -11.12
N ALA A 178 1.74 -14.70 -10.08
CA ALA A 178 1.32 -15.33 -8.83
C ALA A 178 -0.11 -15.94 -8.90
N GLY A 179 -0.74 -15.91 -10.08
CA GLY A 179 -2.05 -16.52 -10.33
C GLY A 179 -3.31 -15.82 -9.80
N PRO A 180 -3.36 -14.49 -9.54
CA PRO A 180 -4.63 -13.82 -9.24
C PRO A 180 -5.50 -13.65 -10.50
N VAL A 181 -6.78 -13.34 -10.27
CA VAL A 181 -7.68 -12.75 -11.27
C VAL A 181 -7.48 -11.23 -11.23
N PHE A 182 -6.52 -10.73 -11.98
CA PHE A 182 -6.22 -9.29 -12.03
C PHE A 182 -7.25 -8.55 -12.90
N ILE A 183 -7.93 -7.57 -12.31
CA ILE A 183 -8.97 -6.75 -12.94
C ILE A 183 -8.43 -5.32 -13.02
N ALA A 184 -8.44 -4.77 -14.23
CA ALA A 184 -8.00 -3.41 -14.52
C ALA A 184 -9.17 -2.61 -15.09
N HIS A 185 -9.23 -1.35 -14.70
CA HIS A 185 -10.09 -0.33 -15.28
C HIS A 185 -9.25 0.68 -16.06
N PRO A 186 -9.88 1.59 -16.85
CA PRO A 186 -9.16 2.62 -17.57
C PRO A 186 -8.20 3.40 -16.65
N ASP A 187 -7.03 3.74 -17.18
CA ASP A 187 -6.00 4.51 -16.46
C ASP A 187 -6.60 5.70 -15.71
N TRP A 188 -6.14 5.92 -14.48
CA TRP A 188 -6.53 7.05 -13.62
C TRP A 188 -7.99 7.06 -13.16
N SER A 189 -8.75 5.98 -13.40
CA SER A 189 -10.11 5.83 -12.85
C SER A 189 -10.09 5.31 -11.42
N ASP A 190 -11.10 5.72 -10.64
CA ASP A 190 -11.37 5.13 -9.32
C ASP A 190 -11.82 3.67 -9.48
N HIS A 191 -10.99 2.74 -9.00
CA HIS A 191 -11.24 1.31 -9.10
C HIS A 191 -10.67 0.53 -7.91
N VAL A 192 -11.55 -0.21 -7.24
CA VAL A 192 -11.21 -1.06 -6.10
C VAL A 192 -11.76 -2.46 -6.32
N GLU A 193 -10.90 -3.46 -6.10
CA GLU A 193 -11.28 -4.87 -6.02
C GLU A 193 -11.32 -5.35 -4.57
N ILE A 194 -12.39 -6.09 -4.24
CA ILE A 194 -12.66 -6.62 -2.91
C ILE A 194 -12.90 -8.13 -3.01
N ASP A 195 -12.01 -8.93 -2.43
CA ASP A 195 -12.12 -10.39 -2.35
C ASP A 195 -11.99 -10.84 -0.90
N GLY A 196 -13.14 -11.02 -0.23
CA GLY A 196 -13.17 -11.30 1.20
C GLY A 196 -12.58 -10.15 2.00
N ASN A 197 -11.40 -10.37 2.61
CA ASN A 197 -10.68 -9.38 3.42
C ASN A 197 -9.43 -8.81 2.72
N LEU A 198 -9.21 -9.17 1.45
CA LEU A 198 -8.23 -8.52 0.59
C LEU A 198 -8.91 -7.37 -0.17
N ILE A 199 -8.39 -6.15 -0.01
CA ILE A 199 -8.84 -4.95 -0.71
C ILE A 199 -7.67 -4.38 -1.49
N THR A 200 -7.85 -4.13 -2.79
CA THR A 200 -6.80 -3.50 -3.60
C THR A 200 -7.36 -2.37 -4.43
N GLY A 201 -6.68 -1.22 -4.46
CA GLY A 201 -7.03 -0.07 -5.31
C GLY A 201 -6.02 0.14 -6.43
N GLN A 202 -6.49 0.57 -7.60
CA GLN A 202 -5.66 0.64 -8.80
C GLN A 202 -4.60 1.75 -8.74
N ASN A 203 -4.96 2.94 -8.27
CA ASN A 203 -4.17 4.16 -8.43
C ASN A 203 -4.54 5.19 -7.33
N PRO A 204 -3.92 6.40 -7.29
CA PRO A 204 -4.23 7.39 -6.26
C PRO A 204 -5.71 7.80 -6.19
N GLN A 205 -6.44 7.77 -7.32
CA GLN A 205 -7.87 8.10 -7.36
C GLN A 205 -8.74 7.08 -6.60
N SER A 206 -8.19 5.89 -6.35
CA SER A 206 -8.87 4.78 -5.66
C SER A 206 -8.66 4.79 -4.14
N THR A 207 -7.75 5.62 -3.62
CA THR A 207 -7.32 5.62 -2.21
C THR A 207 -8.47 5.83 -1.24
N LEU A 208 -9.29 6.86 -1.47
CA LEU A 208 -10.40 7.18 -0.58
C LEU A 208 -11.43 6.05 -0.52
N GLN A 209 -11.69 5.38 -1.65
CA GLN A 209 -12.58 4.23 -1.69
C GLN A 209 -11.98 3.05 -0.89
N VAL A 210 -10.69 2.75 -1.04
CA VAL A 210 -10.00 1.72 -0.22
C VAL A 210 -10.16 2.01 1.27
N ALA A 211 -9.95 3.24 1.71
CA ALA A 211 -10.10 3.63 3.13
C ALA A 211 -11.53 3.42 3.63
N LYS A 212 -12.53 3.82 2.85
CA LYS A 212 -13.96 3.63 3.18
C LYS A 212 -14.33 2.15 3.31
N GLU A 213 -13.81 1.29 2.43
CA GLU A 213 -14.06 -0.15 2.49
C GLU A 213 -13.43 -0.81 3.73
N ILE A 214 -12.23 -0.35 4.14
CA ILE A 214 -11.62 -0.79 5.39
C ILE A 214 -12.50 -0.40 6.59
N ILE A 215 -12.95 0.87 6.65
CA ILE A 215 -13.84 1.36 7.71
C ILE A 215 -15.14 0.53 7.75
N ALA A 216 -15.79 0.36 6.60
CA ALA A 216 -17.04 -0.38 6.49
C ALA A 216 -16.92 -1.84 6.98
N LYS A 217 -15.77 -2.48 6.74
CA LYS A 217 -15.50 -3.85 7.22
C LYS A 217 -15.14 -3.95 8.70
N LEU A 218 -14.55 -2.90 9.28
CA LEU A 218 -14.16 -2.89 10.69
C LEU A 218 -15.32 -2.58 11.64
N GLY A 219 -16.36 -1.89 11.15
CA GLY A 219 -17.58 -1.55 11.89
C GLY A 219 -17.65 -0.07 12.24
#